data_AF-A0A430R9N0-F1
#
_entry.id   AF-A0A430R9N0-F1
#
_cell.length_a   1.000
_cell.length_b   1.000
_cell.length_c   1.000
_cell.angle_alpha   90.00
_cell.angle_beta   90.00
_cell.angle_gamma   90.00
#
_symmetry.space_group_name_H-M   'P 1'
#
loop_
_entity.id
_entity.type
_entity.pdbx_description
1 polymer ?
#
loop_
_entity_poly.entity_id
_entity_poly.type
_entity_poly.pdbx_seq_one_letter_code
_entity_poly.pdbx_strand_id
1 'polypeptide(L)'
;MVLDAGPLIALLHRSDPDHEEAVRGFRRLAEGGARLFLPMPVLFEVFKWLLFQAGPKAAREGLAKVEEGVVVVPFTLEDLEEVRLLLARLPGWGGTLEDAGVALLALRLGAPVWTLNYRDLGAFPALRFWTP
;
A
#
# COMPACT_ATOMS: atom_id res chain seq x y z
N MET A 1 8.67 1.40 6.20
CA MET A 1 8.21 0.81 4.92
C MET A 1 6.83 1.36 4.65
N VAL A 2 6.58 1.86 3.45
CA VAL A 2 5.21 2.17 3.01
C VAL A 2 4.67 0.96 2.25
N LEU A 3 3.47 0.53 2.61
CA LEU A 3 2.77 -0.55 1.96
C LEU A 3 1.79 0.00 0.93
N ASP A 4 1.69 -0.71 -0.18
CA ASP A 4 0.60 -0.64 -1.13
C ASP A 4 -0.46 -1.73 -0.84
N ALA A 5 -1.58 -1.73 -1.55
CA ALA A 5 -2.68 -2.68 -1.36
C ALA A 5 -2.26 -4.11 -1.69
N GLY A 6 -1.50 -4.31 -2.77
CA GLY A 6 -1.13 -5.63 -3.30
C GLY A 6 -0.55 -6.59 -2.24
N PRO A 7 0.55 -6.24 -1.56
CA PRO A 7 1.13 -7.10 -0.53
C PRO A 7 0.18 -7.44 0.62
N LEU A 8 -0.66 -6.49 1.05
CA LEU A 8 -1.66 -6.72 2.10
C LEU A 8 -2.77 -7.66 1.64
N ILE A 9 -3.28 -7.48 0.42
CA ILE A 9 -4.28 -8.37 -0.19
C ILE A 9 -3.70 -9.78 -0.29
N ALA A 10 -2.50 -9.92 -0.85
CA ALA A 10 -1.83 -11.21 -0.98
C ALA A 10 -1.61 -11.90 0.38
N LEU A 11 -1.21 -11.15 1.41
CA LEU A 11 -1.08 -11.71 2.77
C LEU A 11 -2.43 -12.19 3.33
N LEU A 12 -3.50 -11.43 3.13
CA LEU A 12 -4.80 -11.65 3.79
C LEU A 12 -5.69 -12.64 3.02
N HIS A 13 -5.47 -12.82 1.72
CA HIS A 13 -6.23 -13.72 0.86
C HIS A 13 -5.38 -14.94 0.49
N ARG A 14 -5.62 -16.09 1.14
CA ARG A 14 -4.80 -17.31 0.96
C ARG A 14 -4.77 -17.87 -0.45
N SER A 15 -5.79 -17.58 -1.26
CA SER A 15 -5.87 -18.04 -2.64
C SER A 15 -5.19 -17.08 -3.62
N ASP A 16 -4.63 -15.97 -3.14
CA ASP A 16 -3.88 -15.04 -3.96
C ASP A 16 -2.60 -15.72 -4.49
N PRO A 17 -2.26 -15.60 -5.78
CA PRO A 17 -1.06 -16.20 -6.36
C PRO A 17 0.24 -15.79 -5.64
N ASP A 18 0.27 -14.58 -5.10
CA ASP A 18 1.44 -14.01 -4.42
C ASP A 18 1.41 -14.24 -2.90
N HIS A 19 0.45 -15.03 -2.38
CA HIS A 19 0.26 -15.25 -0.93
C HIS A 19 1.53 -15.72 -0.23
N GLU A 20 2.20 -16.73 -0.78
CA GLU A 20 3.41 -17.29 -0.17
C GLU A 20 4.58 -16.30 -0.19
N GLU A 21 4.66 -15.46 -1.22
CA GLU A 21 5.66 -14.39 -1.29
C GLU A 21 5.37 -13.29 -0.27
N ALA A 22 4.11 -12.86 -0.15
CA ALA A 22 3.69 -11.91 0.85
C ALA A 22 3.98 -12.42 2.27
N VAL A 23 3.65 -13.68 2.59
CA VAL A 23 3.95 -14.28 3.90
C VAL A 23 5.45 -14.23 4.20
N ARG A 24 6.32 -14.58 3.24
CA ARG A 24 7.78 -14.49 3.42
C ARG A 24 8.23 -13.04 3.63
N GLY A 25 7.71 -12.11 2.84
CA GLY A 25 8.08 -10.70 2.92
C GLY A 25 7.69 -10.08 4.26
N PHE A 26 6.46 -10.31 4.73
CA PHE A 26 6.01 -9.81 6.04
C PHE A 26 6.81 -10.42 7.19
N ARG A 27 7.23 -11.70 7.11
CA ARG A 27 8.15 -12.30 8.09
C ARG A 27 9.50 -11.59 8.12
N ARG A 28 10.12 -11.35 6.96
CA ARG A 28 11.40 -10.60 6.88
C ARG A 28 11.28 -9.19 7.45
N LEU A 29 10.17 -8.50 7.16
CA LEU A 29 9.92 -7.16 7.70
C LEU A 29 9.77 -7.19 9.22
N ALA A 30 9.07 -8.18 9.77
CA ALA A 30 8.92 -8.37 11.21
C ALA A 30 10.26 -8.69 11.89
N GLU A 31 11.05 -9.61 11.33
CA GLU A 31 12.39 -9.97 11.82
C GLU A 31 13.36 -8.77 11.79
N GLY A 32 13.24 -7.92 10.77
CA GLY A 32 14.02 -6.68 10.64
C GLY A 32 13.51 -5.52 11.50
N GLY A 33 12.45 -5.70 12.30
CA GLY A 33 11.85 -4.64 13.11
C GLY A 33 11.31 -3.46 12.28
N ALA A 34 10.92 -3.71 11.03
CA ALA A 34 10.47 -2.67 10.12
C ALA A 34 9.11 -2.12 10.55
N ARG A 35 9.03 -0.80 10.75
CA ARG A 35 7.74 -0.13 10.95
C ARG A 35 7.01 0.03 9.63
N LEU A 36 5.74 -0.40 9.61
CA LEU A 36 4.88 -0.42 8.44
C LEU A 36 3.91 0.77 8.47
N PHE A 37 3.76 1.43 7.34
CA PHE A 37 2.87 2.58 7.15
C PHE A 37 1.96 2.34 5.95
N LEU A 38 0.71 2.75 6.04
CA LEU A 38 -0.30 2.58 5.00
C LEU A 38 -1.13 3.85 4.87
N PRO A 39 -1.23 4.48 3.68
CA PRO A 39 -2.18 5.57 3.49
C PRO A 39 -3.62 5.08 3.68
N MET A 40 -4.45 5.86 4.37
CA MET A 40 -5.85 5.53 4.64
C MET A 40 -6.67 5.17 3.37
N PRO A 41 -6.48 5.82 2.20
CA PRO A 41 -7.15 5.40 0.96
C PRO A 41 -6.85 3.95 0.56
N VAL A 42 -5.61 3.48 0.78
CA VAL A 42 -5.18 2.10 0.50
C VAL A 42 -5.84 1.11 1.47
N LEU A 43 -6.06 1.50 2.74
CA LEU A 43 -6.87 0.69 3.67
C LEU A 43 -8.29 0.47 3.13
N PHE A 44 -8.91 1.52 2.57
CA PHE A 44 -10.25 1.40 1.99
C PHE A 44 -10.25 0.49 0.76
N GLU A 45 -9.21 0.56 -0.07
CA GLU A 45 -9.02 -0.35 -1.20
C GLU A 45 -8.90 -1.82 -0.75
N VAL A 46 -8.02 -2.11 0.21
CA VAL A 46 -7.83 -3.47 0.76
C VAL A 46 -9.14 -4.00 1.34
N PHE A 47 -9.84 -3.20 2.15
CA PHE A 47 -11.13 -3.59 2.72
C PHE A 47 -12.17 -3.89 1.65
N LYS A 48 -12.31 -2.99 0.67
CA LYS A 48 -13.23 -3.13 -0.47
C LYS A 48 -12.92 -4.39 -1.27
N TRP A 49 -11.64 -4.63 -1.57
CA TRP A 49 -11.21 -5.81 -2.31
C TRP A 49 -11.56 -7.10 -1.56
N LEU A 50 -11.19 -7.21 -0.27
CA LEU A 50 -11.49 -8.39 0.54
C LEU A 50 -13.00 -8.60 0.69
N LEU A 51 -13.78 -7.53 0.81
CA LEU A 51 -15.23 -7.61 0.89
C LEU A 51 -15.82 -8.28 -0.37
N PHE A 52 -15.38 -7.86 -1.54
CA PHE A 52 -15.92 -8.38 -2.80
C PHE A 52 -15.36 -9.75 -3.20
N GLN A 53 -14.10 -10.05 -2.87
CA GLN A 53 -13.43 -11.28 -3.31
C GLN A 53 -13.47 -12.41 -2.28
N ALA A 54 -13.48 -12.07 -0.98
CA ALA A 54 -13.40 -13.03 0.12
C ALA A 54 -14.58 -12.94 1.11
N GLY A 55 -15.45 -11.95 0.92
CA GLY A 55 -16.67 -11.76 1.70
C GLY A 55 -16.50 -10.93 2.97
N PRO A 56 -17.61 -10.57 3.63
CA PRO A 56 -17.61 -9.60 4.74
C PRO A 56 -16.78 -10.03 5.95
N LYS A 57 -16.71 -11.33 6.24
CA LYS A 57 -15.92 -11.86 7.36
C LYS A 57 -14.43 -11.59 7.14
N ALA A 58 -13.92 -11.93 5.95
CA ALA A 58 -12.52 -11.71 5.60
C ALA A 58 -12.15 -10.22 5.61
N ALA A 59 -13.04 -9.34 5.14
CA ALA A 59 -12.79 -7.89 5.17
C ALA A 59 -12.63 -7.34 6.61
N ARG A 60 -13.49 -7.76 7.54
CA ARG A 60 -13.41 -7.33 8.96
C ARG A 60 -12.19 -7.90 9.66
N GLU A 61 -11.86 -9.17 9.43
CA GLU A 61 -10.65 -9.78 9.96
C GLU A 61 -9.38 -9.14 9.38
N GLY A 62 -9.41 -8.76 8.10
CA GLY A 62 -8.34 -8.02 7.45
C GLY A 62 -8.13 -6.65 8.07
N LEU A 63 -9.20 -5.88 8.29
CA LEU A 63 -9.14 -4.57 8.95
C LEU A 63 -8.49 -4.68 10.34
N ALA A 64 -8.95 -5.60 11.18
CA ALA A 64 -8.40 -5.80 12.52
C ALA A 64 -6.88 -6.09 12.49
N LYS A 65 -6.43 -6.97 11.57
CA LYS A 65 -5.01 -7.28 11.40
C LYS A 65 -4.18 -6.08 10.95
N VAL A 66 -4.73 -5.24 10.07
CA VAL A 66 -4.04 -4.03 9.62
C VAL A 66 -3.89 -3.04 10.80
N GLU A 67 -4.96 -2.82 11.58
CA GLU A 67 -4.92 -1.93 12.75
C GLU A 67 -3.94 -2.41 13.84
N GLU A 68 -3.76 -3.72 13.99
CA GLU A 68 -2.80 -4.30 14.95
C GLU A 68 -1.34 -4.12 14.52
N GLY A 69 -1.04 -4.21 13.21
CA GLY A 69 0.32 -4.33 12.70
C GLY A 69 0.85 -3.14 11.90
N VAL A 70 -0.01 -2.19 11.50
CA VAL A 70 0.33 -1.15 10.52
C VAL A 70 -0.13 0.22 11.02
N VAL A 71 0.73 1.22 10.87
CA VAL A 71 0.36 2.61 11.13
C VAL A 71 -0.43 3.14 9.93
N VAL A 72 -1.74 3.26 10.09
CA VAL A 72 -2.62 3.89 9.09
C VAL A 72 -2.45 5.40 9.18
N VAL A 73 -2.06 6.01 8.07
CA VAL A 73 -1.81 7.45 7.97
C VAL A 73 -3.03 8.11 7.30
N PRO A 74 -3.71 9.07 7.95
CA PRO A 74 -4.81 9.81 7.34
C PRO A 74 -4.39 10.49 6.04
N PHE A 75 -5.36 10.66 5.13
CA PHE A 75 -5.18 11.41 3.88
C PHE A 75 -6.10 12.62 3.88
N THR A 76 -5.54 13.81 3.91
CA THR A 76 -6.27 15.08 4.08
C THR A 76 -6.49 15.81 2.75
N LEU A 77 -7.18 16.96 2.81
CA LEU A 77 -7.35 17.82 1.63
C LEU A 77 -6.03 18.46 1.19
N GLU A 78 -5.13 18.74 2.12
CA GLU A 78 -3.78 19.22 1.84
C GLU A 78 -2.97 18.13 1.10
N ASP A 79 -3.12 16.87 1.49
CA ASP A 79 -2.50 15.75 0.78
C ASP A 79 -3.02 15.62 -0.65
N LEU A 80 -4.32 15.81 -0.84
CA LEU A 80 -4.94 15.82 -2.17
C LEU A 80 -4.38 16.95 -3.05
N GLU A 81 -4.17 18.14 -2.48
CA GLU A 81 -3.55 19.25 -3.21
C GLU A 81 -2.10 18.95 -3.59
N GLU A 82 -1.31 18.37 -2.69
CA GLU A 82 0.07 17.94 -2.98
C GLU A 82 0.10 16.85 -4.06
N VAL A 83 -0.79 15.87 -3.99
CA VAL A 83 -0.98 14.86 -5.04
C VAL A 83 -1.26 15.55 -6.37
N ARG A 84 -2.19 16.51 -6.42
CA ARG A 84 -2.51 17.23 -7.66
C ARG A 84 -1.28 17.93 -8.26
N LEU A 85 -0.44 18.56 -7.43
CA LEU A 85 0.80 19.20 -7.88
C LEU A 85 1.84 18.19 -8.35
N LEU A 86 1.93 17.03 -7.69
CA LEU A 86 2.81 15.93 -8.08
C LEU A 86 2.40 15.37 -9.46
N LEU A 87 1.11 15.10 -9.65
CA LEU A 87 0.56 14.52 -10.88
C LEU A 87 0.61 15.47 -12.07
N ALA A 88 0.57 16.80 -11.84
CA ALA A 88 0.76 17.79 -12.90
C ALA A 88 2.12 17.64 -13.63
N ARG A 89 3.11 17.00 -13.00
CA ARG A 89 4.43 16.72 -13.59
C ARG A 89 4.48 15.39 -14.34
N LEU A 90 3.40 14.60 -14.31
CA LEU A 90 3.29 13.26 -14.89
C LEU A 90 2.04 13.15 -15.78
N PRO A 91 1.94 13.92 -16.87
CA PRO A 91 0.70 14.03 -17.67
C PRO A 91 0.27 12.73 -18.37
N GLY A 92 1.15 11.73 -18.47
CA GLY A 92 0.86 10.41 -19.06
C GLY A 92 0.69 9.29 -18.02
N TRP A 93 0.64 9.63 -16.73
CA TRP A 93 0.51 8.63 -15.68
C TRP A 93 -0.90 8.05 -15.61
N GLY A 94 -0.98 6.71 -15.49
CA GLY A 94 -2.24 5.96 -15.55
C GLY A 94 -2.65 5.27 -14.25
N GLY A 95 -2.00 5.60 -13.13
CA GLY A 95 -2.31 5.03 -11.81
C GLY A 95 -3.53 5.68 -11.14
N THR A 96 -3.84 5.23 -9.93
CA THR A 96 -4.99 5.65 -9.13
C THR A 96 -4.63 6.71 -8.07
N LEU A 97 -5.61 7.34 -7.44
CA LEU A 97 -5.33 8.27 -6.34
C LEU A 97 -4.75 7.55 -5.11
N GLU A 98 -5.09 6.28 -4.92
CA GLU A 98 -4.49 5.40 -3.93
C GLU A 98 -2.97 5.23 -4.18
N ASP A 99 -2.56 4.97 -5.43
CA ASP A 99 -1.15 4.91 -5.83
C ASP A 99 -0.42 6.24 -5.57
N ALA A 100 -1.06 7.37 -5.88
CA ALA A 100 -0.49 8.69 -5.62
C ALA A 100 -0.33 8.96 -4.12
N GLY A 101 -1.25 8.47 -3.29
CA GLY A 101 -1.17 8.52 -1.84
C GLY A 101 0.00 7.71 -1.29
N VAL A 102 0.25 6.52 -1.84
CA VAL A 102 1.44 5.70 -1.52
C VAL A 102 2.71 6.46 -1.86
N ALA A 103 2.79 6.99 -3.09
CA ALA A 103 3.96 7.75 -3.55
C ALA A 103 4.22 8.97 -2.65
N LEU A 104 3.19 9.78 -2.37
CA LEU A 104 3.30 10.97 -1.53
C LEU A 104 3.82 10.62 -0.13
N LEU A 105 3.23 9.61 0.52
CA LEU A 105 3.63 9.19 1.87
C LEU A 105 5.08 8.69 1.89
N ALA A 106 5.47 7.88 0.89
CA ALA A 106 6.81 7.33 0.79
C ALA A 106 7.87 8.42 0.59
N LEU A 107 7.59 9.41 -0.27
CA LEU A 107 8.47 10.56 -0.48
C LEU A 107 8.62 11.39 0.80
N ARG A 108 7.53 11.68 1.51
CA ARG A 108 7.56 12.44 2.76
C ARG A 108 8.34 11.74 3.86
N LEU A 109 8.18 10.43 4.00
CA LEU A 109 8.90 9.63 5.00
C LEU A 109 10.32 9.26 4.58
N GLY A 110 10.69 9.51 3.32
CA GLY A 110 11.93 8.99 2.73
C GLY A 110 12.02 7.46 2.81
N ALA A 111 10.88 6.76 2.85
CA ALA A 111 10.81 5.32 3.11
C ALA A 111 10.66 4.52 1.81
N PRO A 112 11.18 3.29 1.75
CA PRO A 112 10.90 2.43 0.60
C PRO A 112 9.42 2.00 0.58
N VAL A 113 8.96 1.65 -0.62
CA VAL A 113 7.61 1.12 -0.91
C VAL A 113 7.69 -0.36 -1.20
N TRP A 114 6.76 -1.14 -0.66
CA TRP A 114 6.47 -2.49 -1.14
C TRP A 114 5.12 -2.51 -1.86
N THR A 115 5.15 -2.89 -3.14
CA THR A 115 4.00 -3.02 -4.04
C THR A 115 4.17 -4.28 -4.87
N LEU A 116 3.06 -4.81 -5.41
CA LEU A 116 3.09 -5.81 -6.49
C LEU A 116 2.82 -5.16 -7.86
N ASN A 117 2.40 -3.88 -7.88
CA ASN A 117 2.15 -3.07 -9.06
C ASN A 117 3.26 -2.03 -9.29
N TYR A 118 4.45 -2.51 -9.66
CA TYR A 118 5.61 -1.66 -9.90
C TYR A 118 5.45 -0.69 -11.09
N ARG A 119 4.48 -0.93 -11.99
CA ARG A 119 4.28 -0.11 -13.19
C ARG A 119 3.83 1.30 -12.83
N ASP A 120 2.82 1.43 -11.97
CA ASP A 120 2.22 2.72 -11.67
C ASP A 120 3.11 3.55 -10.74
N LEU A 121 3.69 2.91 -9.72
CA LEU A 121 4.62 3.59 -8.82
C LEU A 121 6.00 3.84 -9.45
N GLY A 122 6.39 3.09 -10.47
CA GLY A 122 7.65 3.30 -11.20
C GLY A 122 7.75 4.66 -11.92
N ALA A 123 6.62 5.34 -12.12
CA ALA A 123 6.59 6.69 -12.70
C ALA A 123 7.17 7.78 -11.78
N PHE A 124 7.38 7.48 -10.49
CA PHE A 124 7.95 8.41 -9.51
C PHE A 124 9.44 8.10 -9.27
N PRO A 125 10.38 8.80 -9.94
CA PRO A 125 11.79 8.40 -9.98
C PRO A 125 12.50 8.50 -8.62
N ALA A 126 11.96 9.26 -7.68
CA ALA A 126 12.49 9.41 -6.33
C ALA A 126 12.04 8.29 -5.36
N LEU A 127 11.12 7.41 -5.78
CA LEU A 127 10.73 6.28 -4.95
C LEU A 127 11.82 5.22 -4.90
N ARG A 128 11.96 4.62 -3.71
CA ARG A 128 12.77 3.42 -3.52
C ARG A 128 11.83 2.24 -3.33
N PHE A 129 12.12 1.14 -4.00
CA PHE A 129 11.31 -0.07 -3.88
C PHE A 129 11.99 -1.09 -2.98
N TRP A 130 11.18 -1.82 -2.24
CA TRP A 130 11.59 -3.00 -1.50
C TRP A 130 10.99 -4.24 -2.14
N THR A 131 11.78 -5.30 -2.14
CA THR A 131 11.41 -6.62 -2.64
C THR A 131 11.75 -7.66 -1.56
N PRO A 132 10.87 -8.66 -1.35
CA PRO A 132 10.99 -9.65 -0.28
C PRO A 132 11.94 -10.81 -0.57
#